data_AF-A0A240CB67-F1
#
_entry.id   AF-A0A240CB67-F1
#
_cell.length_a   1.000
_cell.length_b   1.000
_cell.length_c   1.000
_cell.angle_alpha   90.00
_cell.angle_beta   90.00
_cell.angle_gamma   90.00
#
_symmetry.space_group_name_H-M   'P 1'
#
loop_
_entity.id
_entity.type
_entity.pdbx_description
1 polymer ?
#
loop_
_entity_poly.entity_id
_entity_poly.type
_entity_poly.pdbx_seq_one_letter_code
_entity_poly.pdbx_strand_id
1 'polypeptide(L)'
;MLFFADDIGDKSVTAEDIIKGQYQFEGFKTEIRDLNQVTVKPIADMMNQPEGMKFYTLETPKSNFVTVVGISDEKGMVGGTQGALMDYKELAETSVEFELAPIYEEQKKSEDFRTVMKKLKFQSDHSQ
;
A
#
# COMPACT_ATOMS: atom_id res chain seq x y z
N MET A 1 -7.71 2.67 4.10
CA MET A 1 -7.03 3.48 5.13
C MET A 1 -5.65 3.86 4.66
N LEU A 2 -4.75 2.90 4.40
CA LEU A 2 -3.37 3.20 3.95
C LEU A 2 -3.28 4.21 2.79
N PHE A 3 -4.18 4.15 1.80
CA PHE A 3 -4.14 5.01 0.61
C PHE A 3 -4.42 6.49 0.91
N PHE A 4 -4.94 6.80 2.10
CA PHE A 4 -5.17 8.16 2.58
C PHE A 4 -4.03 8.68 3.46
N ALA A 5 -2.99 7.88 3.70
CA ALA A 5 -1.83 8.33 4.43
C ALA A 5 -1.04 9.35 3.61
N ASP A 6 -0.47 10.33 4.32
CA ASP A 6 0.43 11.31 3.72
C ASP A 6 1.77 10.66 3.33
N ASP A 7 2.48 11.31 2.41
CA ASP A 7 3.86 10.97 2.00
C ASP A 7 4.08 9.56 1.41
N ILE A 8 3.03 8.81 1.10
CA ILE A 8 3.17 7.49 0.44
C ILE A 8 3.31 7.58 -1.09
N GLY A 9 3.16 8.77 -1.68
CA GLY A 9 2.98 8.96 -3.13
C GLY A 9 4.19 8.59 -4.00
N ASP A 10 5.37 8.47 -3.41
CA ASP A 10 6.58 7.96 -4.07
C ASP A 10 6.70 6.43 -3.98
N LYS A 11 5.97 5.79 -3.06
CA LYS A 11 6.03 4.34 -2.76
C LYS A 11 4.79 3.57 -3.20
N SER A 12 3.65 4.24 -3.32
CA SER A 12 2.35 3.63 -3.62
C SER A 12 1.45 4.59 -4.39
N VAL A 13 0.38 4.05 -4.99
CA VAL A 13 -0.77 4.85 -5.38
C VAL A 13 -1.48 5.44 -4.15
N THR A 14 -2.09 6.60 -4.32
CA THR A 14 -2.85 7.31 -3.27
C THR A 14 -4.36 7.18 -3.45
N ALA A 15 -5.14 7.64 -2.48
CA ALA A 15 -6.59 7.74 -2.59
C ALA A 15 -7.02 8.61 -3.78
N GLU A 16 -6.31 9.72 -4.03
CA GLU A 16 -6.55 10.58 -5.18
C GLU A 16 -6.33 9.84 -6.50
N ASP A 17 -5.21 9.11 -6.64
CA ASP A 17 -4.92 8.28 -7.81
C ASP A 17 -6.07 7.28 -8.06
N ILE A 18 -6.51 6.60 -7.00
CA ILE A 18 -7.58 5.61 -7.05
C ILE A 18 -8.91 6.25 -7.47
N ILE A 19 -9.27 7.40 -6.91
CA ILE A 19 -10.52 8.11 -7.24
C ILE A 19 -10.48 8.57 -8.70
N LYS A 20 -9.40 9.25 -9.09
CA LYS A 20 -9.17 9.74 -10.46
C LYS A 20 -9.13 8.61 -11.49
N GLY A 21 -8.77 7.40 -11.06
CA GLY A 21 -8.69 6.22 -11.92
C GLY A 21 -7.46 6.21 -12.82
N GLN A 22 -6.42 6.95 -12.45
CA GLN A 22 -5.13 6.98 -13.14
C GLN A 22 -4.05 7.44 -12.17
N TYR A 23 -2.82 7.04 -12.42
CA TYR A 23 -1.68 7.38 -11.59
C TYR A 23 -0.44 7.62 -12.44
N GLN A 24 0.50 8.40 -11.91
CA GLN A 24 1.82 8.56 -12.50
C GLN A 24 2.72 7.37 -12.11
N PHE A 25 3.27 6.69 -13.10
CA PHE A 25 4.32 5.68 -12.95
C PHE A 25 5.69 6.27 -13.23
N GLU A 26 6.66 5.97 -12.36
CA GLU A 26 8.04 6.47 -12.45
C GLU A 26 8.99 5.36 -12.87
N GLY A 27 9.14 5.15 -14.18
CA GLY A 27 10.11 4.21 -14.74
C GLY A 27 11.36 4.91 -15.29
N PHE A 28 11.91 4.40 -16.39
CA PHE A 28 12.91 5.14 -17.17
C PHE A 28 12.36 6.46 -17.71
N LYS A 29 11.05 6.52 -17.95
CA LYS A 29 10.27 7.71 -18.24
C LYS A 29 9.05 7.75 -17.34
N THR A 30 8.58 8.95 -17.09
CA THR A 30 7.30 9.19 -16.40
C THR A 30 6.15 8.94 -17.36
N GLU A 31 5.17 8.13 -16.93
CA GLU A 31 4.01 7.73 -17.71
C GLU A 31 2.73 7.86 -16.88
N ILE A 32 1.62 8.24 -17.50
CA ILE A 32 0.30 8.14 -16.86
C ILE A 32 -0.30 6.78 -17.21
N ARG A 33 -0.74 6.03 -16.20
CA ARG A 33 -1.35 4.71 -16.34
C ARG A 33 -2.75 4.69 -15.75
N ASP A 34 -3.64 3.95 -16.40
CA ASP A 34 -4.99 3.74 -15.90
C ASP A 34 -4.98 2.92 -14.60
N LEU A 35 -5.86 3.30 -13.67
CA LEU A 35 -6.06 2.66 -12.38
C LEU A 35 -7.53 2.29 -12.20
N ASN A 36 -7.92 1.19 -12.84
CA ASN A 36 -9.30 0.69 -12.72
C ASN A 36 -9.54 0.01 -11.37
N GLN A 37 -8.52 -0.67 -10.84
CA GLN A 37 -8.59 -1.46 -9.60
C GLN A 37 -7.20 -1.56 -8.99
N VAL A 38 -7.13 -1.62 -7.66
CA VAL A 38 -5.92 -1.93 -6.90
C VAL A 38 -6.06 -3.35 -6.35
N THR A 39 -5.22 -4.26 -6.83
CA THR A 39 -5.15 -5.62 -6.26
C THR A 39 -4.18 -5.63 -5.09
N VAL A 40 -4.66 -6.09 -3.93
CA VAL A 40 -3.88 -6.28 -2.72
C VAL A 40 -3.69 -7.78 -2.50
N LYS A 41 -2.44 -8.22 -2.43
CA LYS A 41 -2.07 -9.63 -2.30
C LYS A 41 -1.31 -9.87 -0.99
N PRO A 42 -1.69 -10.87 -0.17
CA PRO A 42 -0.92 -11.21 1.03
C PRO A 42 0.47 -11.71 0.65
N ILE A 43 1.46 -11.38 1.47
CA ILE A 43 2.82 -11.92 1.37
C ILE A 43 3.23 -12.53 2.71
N ALA A 44 4.28 -13.36 2.69
CA ALA A 44 4.78 -14.01 3.88
C ALA A 44 5.26 -12.99 4.93
N ASP A 45 5.23 -13.44 6.18
CA ASP A 45 5.81 -12.70 7.31
C ASP A 45 7.30 -12.42 7.09
N MET A 46 7.77 -11.33 7.68
CA MET A 46 9.15 -10.87 7.64
C MET A 46 9.87 -11.14 8.95
N MET A 47 11.19 -11.33 8.90
CA MET A 47 11.99 -11.37 10.13
C MET A 47 11.93 -10.02 10.84
N ASN A 48 11.98 -10.06 12.17
CA ASN A 48 11.96 -8.88 13.03
C ASN A 48 10.71 -7.99 12.86
N GLN A 49 9.61 -8.54 12.32
CA GLN A 49 8.35 -7.81 12.21
C GLN A 49 7.73 -7.54 13.58
N PRO A 50 7.01 -6.41 13.76
CA PRO A 50 6.20 -6.17 14.93
C PRO A 50 5.14 -7.26 15.11
N GLU A 51 4.83 -7.60 16.36
CA GLU A 51 3.79 -8.58 16.68
C GLU A 51 2.45 -8.16 16.08
N GLY A 52 1.76 -9.12 15.45
CA GLY A 52 0.45 -8.91 14.83
C GLY A 52 0.47 -8.15 13.49
N MET A 53 1.63 -7.72 12.99
CA MET A 53 1.71 -7.06 11.69
C MET A 53 1.56 -8.07 10.55
N LYS A 54 0.69 -7.74 9.59
CA LYS A 54 0.48 -8.51 8.36
C LYS A 54 0.98 -7.73 7.15
N PHE A 55 1.50 -8.45 6.17
CA PHE A 55 2.12 -7.86 5.00
C PHE A 55 1.37 -8.16 3.72
N TYR A 56 1.36 -7.17 2.83
CA TYR A 56 0.74 -7.24 1.53
C TYR A 56 1.63 -6.58 0.48
N THR A 57 1.39 -6.94 -0.78
CA THR A 57 1.92 -6.23 -1.94
C THR A 57 0.80 -5.76 -2.84
N LEU A 58 1.07 -4.75 -3.67
CA LEU A 58 0.14 -4.20 -4.64
C LEU A 58 0.53 -4.62 -6.06
N GLU A 59 -0.42 -5.14 -6.84
CA GLU A 59 -0.21 -5.35 -8.29
C GLU A 59 -0.41 -4.05 -9.09
N THR A 60 0.01 -2.93 -8.51
CA THR A 60 -0.08 -1.60 -9.10
C THR A 60 1.22 -0.87 -8.80
N PRO A 61 2.30 -1.17 -9.53
CA PRO A 61 3.61 -0.62 -9.22
C PRO A 61 3.62 0.88 -9.50
N LYS A 62 4.13 1.66 -8.55
CA LYS A 62 4.35 3.12 -8.67
C LYS A 62 5.66 3.45 -9.40
N SER A 63 6.65 2.56 -9.31
CA SER A 63 7.95 2.64 -9.98
C SER A 63 8.52 1.23 -10.22
N ASN A 64 9.81 1.12 -10.56
CA ASN A 64 10.54 -0.14 -10.75
C ASN A 64 10.90 -0.83 -9.43
N PHE A 65 9.98 -0.85 -8.46
CA PHE A 65 10.08 -1.58 -7.21
C PHE A 65 8.72 -2.23 -6.88
N VAL A 66 8.73 -3.21 -5.99
CA VAL A 66 7.53 -3.83 -5.43
C VAL A 66 7.08 -3.01 -4.23
N THR A 67 5.84 -2.49 -4.27
CA THR A 67 5.23 -1.84 -3.10
C THR A 67 4.89 -2.89 -2.05
N VAL A 68 5.28 -2.62 -0.81
CA VAL A 68 4.96 -3.43 0.36
C VAL A 68 4.13 -2.59 1.32
N VAL A 69 3.09 -3.20 1.87
CA VAL A 69 2.26 -2.60 2.92
C VAL A 69 2.30 -3.50 4.14
N GLY A 70 2.69 -2.95 5.28
CA GLY A 70 2.51 -3.55 6.60
C GLY A 70 1.28 -2.93 7.30
N ILE A 71 0.44 -3.76 7.92
CA ILE A 71 -0.72 -3.30 8.70
C ILE A 71 -0.77 -4.10 10.01
N SER A 72 -0.79 -3.39 11.14
CA SER A 72 -1.18 -3.92 12.45
C SER A 72 -2.46 -3.22 12.93
N ASP A 73 -2.89 -3.48 14.17
CA ASP A 73 -4.05 -2.82 14.77
C ASP A 73 -3.84 -1.30 14.94
N GLU A 74 -2.59 -0.87 15.14
CA GLU A 74 -2.25 0.53 15.46
C GLU A 74 -1.57 1.25 14.29
N LYS A 75 -0.70 0.56 13.55
CA LYS A 75 0.22 1.17 12.60
C LYS A 75 0.10 0.61 11.20
N GLY A 76 0.24 1.49 10.22
CA GLY A 76 0.48 1.16 8.83
C GLY A 76 1.91 1.50 8.45
N MET A 77 2.43 0.76 7.47
CA MET A 77 3.72 1.01 6.86
C MET A 77 3.60 0.82 5.35
N VAL A 78 4.21 1.72 4.56
CA VAL A 78 4.30 1.59 3.11
C VAL A 78 5.76 1.77 2.67
N GLY A 79 6.29 0.74 2.02
CA GLY A 79 7.67 0.65 1.58
C GLY A 79 7.80 0.19 0.14
N GLY A 80 9.02 0.29 -0.41
CA GLY A 80 9.36 -0.21 -1.74
C GLY A 80 10.60 -1.09 -1.68
N THR A 81 10.61 -2.20 -2.41
CA THR A 81 11.79 -3.10 -2.52
C THR A 81 12.08 -3.50 -3.95
N GLN A 82 13.35 -3.75 -4.27
CA GLN A 82 13.78 -4.30 -5.57
C GLN A 82 14.27 -5.76 -5.46
N GLY A 83 14.29 -6.34 -4.26
CA GLY A 83 14.83 -7.67 -3.98
C GLY A 83 13.91 -8.54 -3.12
N ALA A 84 14.37 -9.75 -2.80
CA ALA A 84 13.66 -10.61 -1.86
C ALA A 84 13.56 -9.93 -0.49
N LEU A 85 12.34 -9.77 0.01
CA LEU A 85 12.07 -9.24 1.35
C LEU A 85 12.37 -10.31 2.38
N MET A 86 13.27 -10.01 3.30
CA MET A 86 13.59 -10.94 4.39
C MET A 86 13.50 -10.28 5.77
N ASP A 87 13.72 -8.96 5.89
CA ASP A 87 13.78 -8.27 7.18
C ASP A 87 12.92 -7.00 7.21
N TYR A 88 12.10 -6.87 8.26
CA TYR A 88 11.24 -5.71 8.48
C TYR A 88 12.02 -4.43 8.72
N LYS A 89 13.12 -4.48 9.48
CA LYS A 89 13.87 -3.28 9.88
C LYS A 89 14.51 -2.60 8.68
N GLU A 90 15.08 -3.39 7.77
CA GLU A 90 15.64 -2.88 6.51
C GLU A 90 14.56 -2.21 5.65
N LEU A 91 13.37 -2.80 5.56
CA LEU A 91 12.24 -2.19 4.86
C LEU A 91 11.80 -0.89 5.56
N ALA A 92 11.69 -0.90 6.89
CA ALA A 92 11.23 0.23 7.69
C ALA A 92 12.12 1.48 7.53
N GLU A 93 13.43 1.32 7.36
CA GLU A 93 14.38 2.45 7.14
C GLU A 93 14.03 3.31 5.92
N THR A 94 13.37 2.74 4.92
CA THR A 94 13.00 3.42 3.68
C THR A 94 11.49 3.57 3.49
N SER A 95 10.72 3.18 4.51
CA SER A 95 9.25 3.18 4.48
C SER A 95 8.66 4.40 5.16
N VAL A 96 7.39 4.65 4.87
CA VAL A 96 6.57 5.62 5.61
C VAL A 96 5.73 4.85 6.61
N GLU A 97 5.91 5.13 7.90
CA GLU A 97 5.06 4.61 8.98
C GLU A 97 4.04 5.68 9.41
N PHE A 98 2.82 5.24 9.74
CA PHE A 98 1.74 6.13 10.16
C PHE A 98 0.75 5.41 11.08
N GLU A 99 0.01 6.20 11.86
CA GLU A 99 -1.07 5.70 12.70
C GLU A 99 -2.36 5.51 11.88
N LEU A 100 -3.00 4.35 12.03
CA LEU A 100 -4.20 4.03 11.25
C LEU A 100 -5.48 4.66 11.82
N ALA A 101 -5.56 4.79 13.14
CA ALA A 101 -6.77 5.25 13.82
C ALA A 101 -7.17 6.69 13.43
N PRO A 102 -6.27 7.69 13.39
CA PRO A 102 -6.63 9.05 12.98
C PRO A 102 -7.16 9.10 11.54
N ILE A 103 -6.47 8.42 10.61
CA ILE A 103 -6.86 8.33 9.20
C ILE A 103 -8.25 7.69 9.05
N TYR A 104 -8.51 6.61 9.80
CA TYR A 104 -9.82 5.96 9.78
C TYR A 104 -10.93 6.87 10.29
N GLU A 105 -10.71 7.52 11.44
CA GLU A 105 -11.72 8.38 12.07
C GLU A 105 -12.11 9.56 11.17
N GLU A 106 -11.13 10.14 10.49
CA GLU A 106 -11.33 11.23 9.53
C GLU A 106 -12.10 10.75 8.29
N GLN A 107 -11.72 9.60 7.72
CA GLN A 107 -12.20 9.18 6.41
C GLN A 107 -13.41 8.24 6.44
N LYS A 108 -13.73 7.57 7.55
CA LYS A 108 -14.76 6.49 7.58
C LYS A 108 -16.16 6.91 7.10
N LYS A 109 -16.47 8.21 7.07
CA LYS A 109 -17.75 8.75 6.58
C LYS A 109 -17.67 9.42 5.20
N SER A 110 -16.49 9.55 4.61
CA SER A 110 -16.31 10.22 3.32
C SER A 110 -16.78 9.35 2.16
N GLU A 111 -17.28 9.99 1.10
CA GLU A 111 -17.59 9.29 -0.16
C GLU A 111 -16.32 8.80 -0.85
N ASP A 112 -15.21 9.49 -0.65
CA ASP A 112 -13.88 9.10 -1.11
C ASP A 112 -13.46 7.77 -0.51
N PHE A 113 -13.66 7.57 0.80
CA PHE A 113 -13.40 6.29 1.44
C PHE A 113 -14.22 5.17 0.80
N ARG A 114 -15.51 5.38 0.58
CA ARG A 114 -16.37 4.37 -0.09
C ARG A 114 -15.92 4.09 -1.51
N THR A 115 -15.51 5.12 -2.25
CA THR A 115 -15.04 5.01 -3.63
C THR A 115 -13.74 4.21 -3.70
N VAL A 116 -12.77 4.53 -2.84
CA VAL A 116 -11.51 3.80 -2.73
C VAL A 116 -11.78 2.34 -2.39
N MET A 117 -12.59 2.05 -1.36
CA MET A 117 -12.89 0.68 -0.94
C MET A 117 -13.51 -0.18 -2.04
N LYS A 118 -14.38 0.40 -2.90
CA LYS A 118 -14.97 -0.31 -4.05
C LYS A 118 -13.95 -0.68 -5.13
N LYS A 119 -12.84 0.06 -5.23
CA LYS A 119 -11.78 -0.18 -6.21
C LYS A 119 -10.66 -1.09 -5.67
N LEU A 120 -10.73 -1.52 -4.41
CA LEU A 120 -9.79 -2.50 -3.87
C LEU A 120 -10.27 -3.93 -4.16
N LYS A 121 -9.34 -4.79 -4.56
CA LYS A 121 -9.56 -6.22 -4.68
C LYS A 121 -8.53 -6.97 -3.85
N PHE A 122 -9.00 -7.64 -2.80
CA PHE A 122 -8.15 -8.51 -2.01
C PHE A 122 -8.06 -9.86 -2.69
N GLN A 123 -6.85 -10.27 -3.04
CA GLN A 123 -6.60 -11.63 -3.49
C GLN A 123 -6.66 -12.53 -2.26
N SER A 124 -7.55 -13.52 -2.30
CA SER A 124 -7.62 -14.55 -1.27
C SER A 124 -6.28 -15.29 -1.22
N ASP A 125 -5.83 -15.60 -0.02
CA ASP A 125 -4.75 -16.55 0.16
C ASP A 125 -5.29 -17.92 -0.28
N HIS A 126 -4.95 -18.35 -1.49
CA HIS A 126 -5.24 -19.73 -1.92
C HIS A 126 -4.20 -20.64 -1.27
N SER A 127 -4.32 -20.84 0.04
CA SER A 127 -3.76 -22.00 0.70
C SER A 127 -4.54 -23.21 0.18
N GLN A 128 -3.98 -23.92 -0.81
CA GLN A 128 -4.34 -25.31 -1.08
C GLN A 128 -3.64 -26.22 -0.08
#